data_AF-A0A8T3DW34-F1
#
_entry.id   AF-A0A8T3DW34-F1
#
_cell.length_a   1.000
_cell.length_b   1.000
_cell.length_c   1.000
_cell.angle_alpha   90.00
_cell.angle_beta   90.00
_cell.angle_gamma   90.00
#
_symmetry.space_group_name_H-M   'P 1'
#
loop_
_entity.id
_entity.type
_entity.pdbx_description
1 polymer ?
#
loop_
_entity_poly.entity_id
_entity_poly.type
_entity_poly.pdbx_seq_one_letter_code
_entity_poly.pdbx_strand_id
1 'polypeptide(L)'
;MAEGTGEVNADGEQEEAYFYRERIKCAPDEEERLERQHFWKVIDAFRYYRIHIHERVNRAERQFRFLPDHHQMLLPNFLSHMAKIRRCIDHNQEVLQAIVLNCVHMFENMEYGEDDDLRKVRPSSTFDMDKLKSTIKQFVRDWSEAGKPERDTCYQPLIEEILRIFPRDKWYLHT
;
A
#
# COMPACT_ATOMS: atom_id res chain seq x y z
N MET A 1 -7.28 -56.11 -49.08
CA MET A 1 -6.88 -56.50 -47.72
C MET A 1 -5.70 -55.63 -47.31
N ALA A 2 -5.75 -55.14 -46.08
CA ALA A 2 -4.74 -54.38 -45.32
C ALA A 2 -4.53 -52.88 -45.67
N GLU A 3 -5.07 -52.05 -44.79
CA GLU A 3 -4.63 -50.74 -44.25
C GLU A 3 -5.71 -50.38 -43.20
N GLY A 4 -5.52 -49.86 -42.00
CA GLY A 4 -4.41 -49.35 -41.22
C GLY A 4 -5.06 -48.52 -40.09
N THR A 5 -4.80 -48.89 -38.82
CA THR A 5 -4.79 -48.07 -37.59
C THR A 5 -5.81 -46.95 -37.35
N GLY A 6 -6.41 -46.96 -36.15
CA GLY A 6 -6.78 -45.73 -35.45
C GLY A 6 -7.94 -45.87 -34.47
N GLU A 7 -7.67 -46.34 -33.25
CA GLU A 7 -8.54 -46.08 -32.09
C GLU A 7 -8.57 -44.58 -31.85
N VAL A 8 -9.73 -43.95 -32.04
CA VAL A 8 -9.94 -42.55 -31.70
C VAL A 8 -10.38 -42.51 -30.24
N ASN A 9 -9.44 -42.11 -29.38
CA ASN A 9 -9.63 -41.89 -27.95
C ASN A 9 -10.79 -40.90 -27.70
N ALA A 10 -11.76 -41.33 -26.90
CA ALA A 10 -12.88 -40.53 -26.43
C ALA A 10 -12.55 -39.70 -25.16
N ASP A 11 -11.26 -39.39 -24.95
CA ASP A 11 -10.76 -38.76 -23.71
C ASP A 11 -10.32 -37.30 -23.92
N GLY A 12 -10.37 -36.79 -25.16
CA GLY A 12 -9.86 -35.46 -25.51
C GLY A 12 -10.82 -34.29 -25.25
N GLU A 13 -12.11 -34.52 -25.08
CA GLU A 13 -13.11 -33.44 -24.93
C GLU A 13 -13.38 -33.05 -23.47
N GLN A 14 -12.93 -33.85 -22.49
CA GLN A 14 -13.10 -33.55 -21.07
C GLN A 14 -11.96 -32.71 -20.49
N GLU A 15 -10.74 -32.74 -21.04
CA GLU A 15 -9.60 -31.99 -20.48
C GLU A 15 -9.61 -30.49 -20.82
N GLU A 16 -10.19 -30.07 -21.97
CA GLU A 16 -10.25 -28.64 -22.31
C GLU A 16 -11.33 -27.87 -21.53
N ALA A 17 -12.36 -28.54 -21.03
CA ALA A 17 -13.41 -27.94 -20.22
C ALA A 17 -12.95 -27.52 -18.80
N TYR A 18 -11.79 -28.02 -18.34
CA TYR A 18 -11.23 -27.68 -17.02
C TYR A 18 -10.22 -26.53 -17.03
N PHE A 19 -9.93 -25.92 -18.19
CA PHE A 19 -8.94 -24.84 -18.29
C PHE A 19 -9.52 -23.42 -18.41
N TYR A 20 -10.81 -23.28 -18.71
CA TYR A 20 -11.58 -22.10 -18.35
C TYR A 20 -12.39 -22.44 -17.10
N ARG A 21 -11.72 -22.57 -15.96
CA ARG A 21 -12.38 -22.35 -14.67
C ARG A 21 -12.88 -20.91 -14.73
N GLU A 22 -14.11 -20.75 -15.17
CA GLU A 22 -14.88 -19.52 -15.19
C GLU A 22 -14.62 -18.90 -13.82
N ARG A 23 -13.82 -17.81 -13.79
CA ARG A 23 -13.62 -17.05 -12.56
C ARG A 23 -15.04 -16.72 -12.13
N ILE A 24 -15.53 -17.34 -11.06
CA ILE A 24 -16.83 -17.04 -10.49
C ILE A 24 -16.83 -15.52 -10.35
N LYS A 25 -17.50 -14.83 -11.27
CA LYS A 25 -17.55 -13.38 -11.24
C LYS A 25 -18.36 -13.09 -9.99
N CYS A 26 -17.74 -12.38 -9.07
CA CYS A 26 -18.45 -11.79 -7.95
C CYS A 26 -19.66 -11.05 -8.54
N ALA A 27 -20.85 -11.26 -7.99
CA ALA A 27 -21.99 -10.47 -8.41
C ALA A 27 -21.64 -8.99 -8.20
N PRO A 28 -21.98 -8.06 -9.13
CA PRO A 28 -21.59 -6.65 -9.02
C PRO A 28 -21.87 -6.05 -7.64
N ASP A 29 -23.03 -6.37 -7.06
CA ASP A 29 -23.44 -5.92 -5.72
C ASP A 29 -22.53 -6.43 -4.58
N GLU A 30 -21.96 -7.63 -4.74
CA GLU A 30 -21.02 -8.19 -3.76
C GLU A 30 -19.62 -7.60 -3.90
N GLU A 31 -19.20 -7.26 -5.12
CA GLU A 31 -17.94 -6.54 -5.37
C GLU A 31 -17.97 -5.15 -4.74
N GLU A 32 -19.05 -4.38 -4.95
CA GLU A 32 -19.26 -3.07 -4.34
C GLU A 32 -19.25 -3.15 -2.80
N ARG A 33 -19.92 -4.17 -2.23
CA ARG A 33 -19.92 -4.40 -0.78
C ARG A 33 -18.52 -4.70 -0.24
N LEU A 34 -17.75 -5.53 -0.94
CA LEU A 34 -16.38 -5.90 -0.56
C LEU A 34 -15.41 -4.72 -0.70
N GLU A 35 -15.57 -3.90 -1.74
CA GLU A 35 -14.82 -2.66 -1.92
C GLU A 35 -15.08 -1.68 -0.77
N ARG A 36 -16.35 -1.44 -0.44
CA ARG A 36 -16.72 -0.61 0.72
C ARG A 36 -16.12 -1.11 2.02
N GLN A 37 -16.15 -2.42 2.25
CA GLN A 37 -15.52 -3.02 3.44
C GLN A 37 -14.00 -2.82 3.42
N HIS A 38 -13.37 -2.95 2.25
CA HIS A 38 -11.94 -2.77 2.11
C HIS A 38 -11.52 -1.31 2.33
N PHE A 39 -12.29 -0.36 1.80
CA PHE A 39 -12.10 1.08 2.00
C PHE A 39 -11.97 1.41 3.49
N TRP A 40 -12.96 1.01 4.30
CA TRP A 40 -12.94 1.26 5.74
C TRP A 40 -11.80 0.53 6.46
N LYS A 41 -11.45 -0.68 6.04
CA LYS A 41 -10.26 -1.39 6.56
C LYS A 41 -8.96 -0.59 6.32
N VAL A 42 -8.84 0.05 5.15
CA VAL A 42 -7.68 0.90 4.85
C VAL A 42 -7.72 2.16 5.73
N ILE A 43 -8.87 2.82 5.88
CA ILE A 43 -9.01 3.98 6.78
C ILE A 43 -8.60 3.64 8.22
N ASP A 44 -9.02 2.49 8.74
CA ASP A 44 -8.62 1.99 10.05
C ASP A 44 -7.10 1.81 10.16
N ALA A 45 -6.45 1.29 9.11
CA ALA A 45 -5.00 1.15 9.09
C ALA A 45 -4.31 2.52 9.23
N PHE A 46 -4.74 3.52 8.46
CA PHE A 46 -4.17 4.88 8.54
C PHE A 46 -4.33 5.49 9.94
N ARG A 47 -5.47 5.24 10.60
CA ARG A 47 -5.74 5.68 11.97
C ARG A 47 -4.93 4.91 13.03
N TYR A 48 -4.62 3.64 12.77
CA TYR A 48 -3.93 2.75 13.71
C TYR A 48 -2.39 2.90 13.71
N TYR A 49 -1.81 3.54 12.69
CA TYR A 49 -0.36 3.69 12.51
C TYR A 49 0.38 4.13 13.80
N ARG A 50 -0.05 5.21 14.44
CA ARG A 50 0.60 5.75 15.65
C ARG A 50 0.65 4.74 16.78
N ILE A 51 -0.46 4.04 17.02
CA ILE A 51 -0.56 3.04 18.08
C ILE A 51 0.42 1.90 17.79
N HIS A 52 0.38 1.35 16.58
CA HIS A 52 1.25 0.24 16.17
C HIS A 52 2.74 0.57 16.30
N ILE A 53 3.17 1.75 15.82
CA ILE A 53 4.59 2.11 15.86
C ILE A 53 5.04 2.49 17.27
N HIS A 54 4.20 3.15 18.08
CA HIS A 54 4.52 3.39 19.50
C HIS A 54 4.71 2.10 20.28
N GLU A 55 3.91 1.06 20.04
CA GLU A 55 4.11 -0.24 20.69
C GLU A 55 5.50 -0.83 20.40
N ARG A 56 6.01 -0.66 19.17
CA ARG A 56 7.36 -1.08 18.80
C ARG A 56 8.43 -0.29 19.57
N VAL A 57 8.27 1.03 19.68
CA VAL A 57 9.18 1.89 20.46
C VAL A 57 9.12 1.53 21.95
N ASN A 58 7.93 1.32 22.51
CA ASN A 58 7.74 0.89 23.89
C ASN A 58 8.42 -0.45 24.17
N ARG A 59 8.38 -1.39 23.22
CA ARG A 59 9.08 -2.68 23.33
C ARG A 59 10.60 -2.49 23.35
N ALA A 60 11.14 -1.71 22.41
CA ALA A 60 12.57 -1.43 22.34
C ALA A 60 13.09 -0.72 23.61
N GLU A 61 12.34 0.26 24.12
CA GLU A 61 12.67 0.93 25.37
C GLU A 61 12.64 0.00 26.59
N ARG A 62 11.65 -0.89 26.68
CA ARG A 62 11.60 -1.90 27.76
C ARG A 62 12.82 -2.81 27.68
N GLN A 63 13.14 -3.32 26.50
CA GLN A 63 14.32 -4.17 26.29
C GLN A 63 15.62 -3.46 26.69
N PHE A 64 15.77 -2.18 26.36
CA PHE A 64 16.92 -1.38 26.78
C PHE A 64 17.02 -1.26 28.30
N ARG A 65 15.90 -0.99 28.98
CA ARG A 65 15.85 -0.87 30.45
C ARG A 65 16.12 -2.20 31.18
N PHE A 66 15.96 -3.34 30.50
CA PHE A 66 16.33 -4.66 31.05
C PHE A 66 17.83 -4.95 30.97
N LEU A 67 18.61 -4.16 30.22
CA LEU A 67 20.06 -4.36 30.14
C LEU A 67 20.74 -3.96 31.45
N PRO A 68 21.87 -4.59 31.82
CA PRO A 68 22.71 -4.12 32.92
C PRO A 68 23.17 -2.67 32.73
N ASP A 69 23.36 -1.93 33.82
CA ASP A 69 23.72 -0.50 33.77
C ASP A 69 24.98 -0.21 32.94
N HIS A 70 26.00 -1.06 33.03
CA HIS A 70 27.23 -0.89 32.25
C HIS A 70 26.99 -0.98 30.74
N HIS A 71 26.04 -1.80 30.28
CA HIS A 71 25.63 -1.85 28.87
C HIS A 71 24.77 -0.63 28.48
N GLN A 72 23.90 -0.17 29.37
CA GLN A 72 23.12 1.05 29.13
C GLN A 72 24.03 2.28 28.99
N MET A 73 25.11 2.35 29.78
CA MET A 73 26.10 3.43 29.74
C MET A 73 26.87 3.50 28.41
N LEU A 74 26.95 2.41 27.63
CA LEU A 74 27.53 2.43 26.28
C LEU A 74 26.63 3.18 25.27
N LEU A 75 25.35 3.34 25.59
CA LEU A 75 24.35 3.96 24.72
C LEU A 75 23.58 5.07 25.48
N PRO A 76 24.27 6.11 25.99
CA PRO A 76 23.67 7.09 26.90
C PRO A 76 22.54 7.90 26.25
N ASN A 77 22.54 7.99 24.92
CA ASN A 77 21.57 8.75 24.15
C ASN A 77 20.38 7.91 23.66
N PHE A 78 20.30 6.62 23.98
CA PHE A 78 19.28 5.72 23.44
C PHE A 78 17.85 6.21 23.73
N LEU A 79 17.55 6.52 25.01
CA LEU A 79 16.22 6.98 25.41
C LEU A 79 15.86 8.34 24.81
N SER A 80 16.83 9.26 24.71
CA SER A 80 16.65 10.55 24.04
C SER A 80 16.36 10.38 22.55
N HIS A 81 17.03 9.43 21.89
CA HIS A 81 16.75 9.08 20.50
C HIS A 81 15.35 8.46 20.33
N MET A 82 14.92 7.57 21.24
CA MET A 82 13.55 7.03 21.22
C MET A 82 12.49 8.14 21.38
N ALA A 83 12.75 9.15 22.21
CA ALA A 83 11.87 10.32 22.33
C ALA A 83 11.80 11.15 21.04
N LYS A 84 12.90 11.28 20.29
CA LYS A 84 12.89 11.89 18.94
C LYS A 84 12.01 11.08 17.98
N ILE A 85 12.16 9.75 17.97
CA ILE A 85 11.35 8.86 17.14
C ILE A 85 9.86 9.01 17.47
N ARG A 86 9.48 9.11 18.75
CA ARG A 86 8.07 9.35 19.14
C ARG A 86 7.49 10.61 18.50
N ARG A 87 8.24 11.71 18.50
CA ARG A 87 7.80 12.96 17.84
C ARG A 87 7.64 12.77 16.33
N CYS A 88 8.53 12.02 15.69
CA CYS A 88 8.39 11.69 14.27
C CYS A 88 7.15 10.81 14.00
N ILE A 89 6.82 9.87 14.89
CA ILE A 89 5.60 9.05 14.79
C ILE A 89 4.36 9.94 14.86
N ASP A 90 4.33 10.87 15.82
CA ASP A 90 3.22 11.80 16.01
C ASP A 90 3.02 12.69 14.77
N HIS A 91 4.11 13.27 14.25
CA HIS A 91 4.04 14.11 13.06
C HIS A 91 3.61 13.32 11.80
N ASN A 92 4.12 12.10 11.62
CA ASN A 92 3.68 11.24 10.53
C ASN A 92 2.18 10.91 10.67
N GLN A 93 1.68 10.72 11.89
CA GLN A 93 0.26 10.47 12.10
C GLN A 93 -0.61 11.67 11.73
N GLU A 94 -0.15 12.91 11.98
CA GLU A 94 -0.85 14.13 11.56
C GLU A 94 -1.05 14.15 10.04
N VAL A 95 0.00 13.83 9.28
CA VAL A 95 -0.08 13.73 7.81
C VAL A 95 -1.06 12.65 7.38
N LEU A 96 -0.98 11.45 7.97
CA LEU A 96 -1.90 10.34 7.66
C LEU A 96 -3.36 10.69 8.01
N GLN A 97 -3.59 11.42 9.11
CA GLN A 97 -4.93 11.88 9.46
C GLN A 97 -5.46 12.94 8.50
N ALA A 98 -4.60 13.87 8.04
CA ALA A 98 -4.97 14.83 7.03
C ALA A 98 -5.39 14.14 5.72
N ILE A 99 -4.68 13.08 5.31
CA ILE A 99 -5.07 12.26 4.15
C ILE A 99 -6.46 11.64 4.36
N VAL A 100 -6.68 10.95 5.50
CA VAL A 100 -7.96 10.33 5.82
C VAL A 100 -9.11 11.34 5.82
N LEU A 101 -8.90 12.52 6.42
CA LEU A 101 -9.91 13.56 6.48
C LEU A 101 -10.32 14.02 5.07
N ASN A 102 -9.35 14.28 4.19
CA ASN A 102 -9.65 14.69 2.83
C ASN A 102 -10.31 13.57 2.02
N CYS A 103 -9.88 12.31 2.19
CA CYS A 103 -10.44 11.17 1.48
C CYS A 103 -11.90 10.90 1.85
N VAL A 104 -12.25 10.91 3.14
CA VAL A 104 -13.62 10.62 3.60
C VAL A 104 -14.64 11.66 3.07
N HIS A 105 -14.19 12.88 2.81
CA HIS A 105 -15.05 13.96 2.31
C HIS A 105 -15.03 14.12 0.78
N MET A 106 -14.37 13.25 0.02
CA MET A 106 -14.43 13.29 -1.44
C MET A 106 -15.80 12.82 -1.92
N PHE A 107 -16.39 13.53 -2.89
CA PHE A 107 -17.69 13.20 -3.47
C PHE A 107 -17.78 11.74 -3.96
N GLU A 108 -16.71 11.24 -4.57
CA GLU A 108 -16.59 9.85 -5.04
C GLU A 108 -16.68 8.82 -3.91
N ASN A 109 -16.38 9.18 -2.66
CA ASN A 109 -16.36 8.24 -1.54
C ASN A 109 -17.63 8.28 -0.67
N MET A 110 -18.60 9.16 -0.99
CA MET A 110 -19.85 9.26 -0.21
C MET A 110 -20.70 7.99 -0.29
N GLU A 111 -20.51 7.17 -1.34
CA GLU A 111 -21.16 5.86 -1.51
C GLU A 111 -20.73 4.82 -0.46
N TYR A 112 -19.57 5.03 0.17
CA TYR A 112 -19.08 4.13 1.22
C TYR A 112 -19.76 4.35 2.59
N GLY A 113 -20.67 5.32 2.68
CA GLY A 113 -21.46 5.67 3.88
C GLY A 113 -20.64 6.43 4.94
N GLU A 114 -21.28 6.88 6.01
CA GLU A 114 -20.56 7.30 7.22
C GLU A 114 -20.35 6.06 8.11
N ASP A 115 -19.11 5.79 8.51
CA ASP A 115 -18.87 4.79 9.57
C ASP A 115 -19.50 5.32 10.87
N ASP A 116 -20.57 4.67 11.34
CA ASP A 116 -21.30 5.06 12.57
C ASP A 116 -20.39 5.13 13.82
N ASP A 117 -19.17 4.59 13.71
CA ASP A 117 -18.13 4.57 14.74
C ASP A 117 -16.79 5.18 14.28
N LEU A 118 -16.81 6.30 13.52
CA LEU A 118 -15.62 7.08 13.11
C LEU A 118 -14.59 7.36 14.24
N ARG A 119 -14.98 7.17 15.50
CA ARG A 119 -14.17 7.43 16.70
C ARG A 119 -13.41 6.20 17.21
N LYS A 120 -13.75 4.97 16.84
CA LYS A 120 -13.05 3.77 17.31
C LYS A 120 -12.01 3.30 16.32
N VAL A 121 -10.74 3.54 16.66
CA VAL A 121 -9.60 2.99 15.91
C VAL A 121 -9.54 1.48 16.11
N ARG A 122 -9.77 0.70 15.06
CA ARG A 122 -9.68 -0.75 15.09
C ARG A 122 -8.23 -1.20 14.84
N PRO A 123 -7.72 -2.23 15.57
CA PRO A 123 -6.42 -2.80 15.27
C PRO A 123 -6.37 -3.29 13.83
N SER A 124 -5.31 -2.93 13.12
CA SER A 124 -5.07 -3.37 11.74
C SER A 124 -3.97 -4.40 11.67
N SER A 125 -3.95 -5.18 10.58
CA SER A 125 -2.98 -6.26 10.42
C SER A 125 -1.56 -5.71 10.27
N THR A 126 -0.55 -6.52 10.61
CA THR A 126 0.86 -6.18 10.37
C THR A 126 1.15 -5.93 8.90
N PHE A 127 0.49 -6.66 8.00
CA PHE A 127 0.58 -6.48 6.55
C PHE A 127 0.11 -5.09 6.12
N ASP A 128 -1.00 -4.60 6.65
CA ASP A 128 -1.51 -3.25 6.37
C ASP A 128 -0.53 -2.18 6.91
N MET A 129 0.10 -2.42 8.06
CA MET A 129 1.12 -1.53 8.60
C MET A 129 2.40 -1.49 7.74
N ASP A 130 2.79 -2.60 7.14
CA ASP A 130 3.95 -2.65 6.23
C ASP A 130 3.65 -1.97 4.89
N LYS A 131 2.41 -2.06 4.40
CA LYS A 131 1.92 -1.22 3.30
C LYS A 131 2.03 0.26 3.65
N LEU A 132 1.53 0.69 4.81
CA LEU A 132 1.60 2.09 5.23
C LEU A 132 3.03 2.64 5.32
N LYS A 133 3.96 1.86 5.87
CA LYS A 133 5.38 2.25 5.90
C LYS A 133 5.92 2.43 4.48
N SER A 134 5.50 1.60 3.54
CA SER A 134 5.89 1.71 2.13
C SER A 134 5.25 2.95 1.47
N THR A 135 3.97 3.23 1.75
CA THR A 135 3.30 4.45 1.32
C THR A 135 4.02 5.71 1.80
N ILE A 136 4.45 5.75 3.07
CA ILE A 136 5.21 6.88 3.60
C ILE A 136 6.53 7.09 2.84
N LYS A 137 7.23 5.99 2.50
CA LYS A 137 8.46 6.06 1.69
C LYS A 137 8.17 6.53 0.26
N GLN A 138 7.03 6.15 -0.30
CA GLN A 138 6.64 6.57 -1.65
C GLN A 138 6.50 8.10 -1.75
N PHE A 139 6.04 8.80 -0.69
CA PHE A 139 6.05 10.27 -0.67
C PHE A 139 7.44 10.86 -0.86
N VAL A 140 8.46 10.26 -0.24
CA VAL A 140 9.84 10.72 -0.41
C VAL A 140 10.28 10.54 -1.85
N ARG A 141 10.05 9.36 -2.43
CA ARG A 141 10.43 9.05 -3.80
C ARG A 141 9.75 9.98 -4.81
N ASP A 142 8.43 10.12 -4.75
CA ASP A 142 7.68 10.81 -5.80
C ASP A 142 7.59 12.33 -5.60
N TRP A 143 7.53 12.79 -4.34
CA TRP A 143 7.12 14.16 -4.03
C TRP A 143 8.13 14.97 -3.21
N SER A 144 9.28 14.39 -2.84
CA SER A 144 10.33 15.12 -2.13
C SER A 144 11.53 15.43 -3.03
N GLU A 145 12.30 16.45 -2.65
CA GLU A 145 13.58 16.74 -3.31
C GLU A 145 14.59 15.60 -3.12
N ALA A 146 14.59 14.95 -1.96
CA ALA A 146 15.47 13.82 -1.68
C ALA A 146 15.22 12.61 -2.62
N GLY A 147 14.00 12.48 -3.18
CA GLY A 147 13.66 11.47 -4.16
C GLY A 147 14.08 11.79 -5.60
N LYS A 148 14.56 13.02 -5.88
CA LYS A 148 14.91 13.46 -7.23
C LYS A 148 15.90 12.51 -7.94
N PRO A 149 17.01 12.05 -7.32
CA PRO A 149 17.93 11.14 -7.99
C PRO A 149 17.28 9.82 -8.43
N GLU A 150 16.35 9.28 -7.63
CA GLU A 150 15.59 8.08 -8.01
C GLU A 150 14.61 8.36 -9.15
N ARG A 151 13.91 9.50 -9.13
CA ARG A 151 13.00 9.90 -10.22
C ARG A 151 13.76 10.15 -11.51
N ASP A 152 14.91 10.81 -11.45
CA ASP A 152 15.74 11.03 -12.62
C ASP A 152 16.23 9.68 -13.18
N THR A 153 16.54 8.70 -12.34
CA THR A 153 16.95 7.37 -12.81
C THR A 153 15.79 6.57 -13.42
N CYS A 154 14.58 6.66 -12.84
CA CYS A 154 13.46 5.81 -13.24
C CYS A 154 12.51 6.46 -14.26
N TYR A 155 12.18 7.74 -14.10
CA TYR A 155 11.19 8.45 -14.90
C TYR A 155 11.80 9.17 -16.09
N GLN A 156 13.03 9.69 -15.97
CA GLN A 156 13.67 10.43 -17.05
C GLN A 156 13.83 9.60 -18.34
N PRO A 157 14.28 8.32 -18.32
CA PRO A 157 14.40 7.53 -19.55
C PRO A 157 13.06 7.32 -20.25
N LEU A 158 11.98 7.18 -19.47
CA LEU A 158 10.62 7.02 -20.01
C LEU A 158 10.13 8.33 -20.64
N ILE A 159 10.35 9.46 -19.96
CA ILE A 159 9.97 10.79 -20.45
C ILE A 159 10.72 11.12 -21.74
N GLU A 160 12.02 10.85 -21.80
CA GLU A 160 12.85 11.07 -22.98
C GLU A 160 12.37 10.24 -24.17
N GLU A 161 12.02 8.98 -23.95
CA GLU A 161 11.48 8.13 -25.01
C GLU A 161 10.11 8.60 -25.51
N ILE A 162 9.24 9.04 -24.60
CA ILE A 162 7.94 9.65 -24.97
C ILE A 162 8.17 10.91 -25.82
N LEU A 163 9.08 11.79 -25.41
CA LEU A 163 9.37 13.03 -26.15
C LEU A 163 10.04 12.76 -27.51
N ARG A 164 10.82 11.68 -27.62
CA ARG A 164 11.43 11.24 -28.87
C ARG A 164 10.38 10.77 -29.88
N ILE A 165 9.40 9.98 -29.43
CA ILE A 165 8.31 9.47 -30.27
C ILE A 165 7.27 10.56 -30.57
N PHE A 166 7.01 11.44 -29.60
CA PHE A 166 6.01 12.51 -29.68
C PHE A 166 6.66 13.90 -29.49
N PRO A 167 7.40 14.41 -30.49
CA PRO A 167 8.04 15.73 -30.39
C PRO A 167 6.98 16.83 -30.31
N ARG A 168 7.15 17.77 -29.37
CA ARG A 168 6.19 18.86 -29.10
C ARG A 168 5.80 19.64 -30.36
N ASP A 169 6.74 19.89 -31.24
CA ASP A 169 6.57 20.74 -32.43
C ASP A 169 5.67 20.11 -33.51
N LYS A 170 5.48 18.80 -33.49
CA LYS A 170 4.68 18.09 -34.51
C LYS A 170 3.18 18.12 -34.24
N TRP A 171 2.74 18.52 -33.04
CA TRP A 171 1.34 18.48 -32.63
C TRP A 171 0.64 19.86 -32.63
N TYR A 172 1.39 20.97 -32.75
CA TYR A 172 0.82 22.33 -32.80
C TYR A 172 0.48 22.82 -34.22
N LEU A 173 0.72 22.03 -35.28
CA LEU A 173 0.45 22.41 -36.67
C LEU A 173 -0.95 21.99 -37.18
N HIS A 174 -1.85 21.57 -36.29
CA HIS A 174 -3.21 21.13 -36.63
C HIS A 174 -4.34 21.89 -35.89
N THR A 175 -4.04 23.05 -35.33
CA THR A 175 -5.02 24.02 -34.81
C THR A 175 -4.82 25.36 -35.46
#